data_AF-A0A8B8BRZ0-F1
#
_entry.id   AF-A0A8B8BRZ0-F1
#
_cell.length_a   1.000
_cell.length_b   1.000
_cell.length_c   1.000
_cell.angle_alpha   90.00
_cell.angle_beta   90.00
_cell.angle_gamma   90.00
#
_symmetry.space_group_name_H-M   'P 1'
#
loop_
_entity.id
_entity.type
_entity.pdbx_description
1 polymer ?
#
loop_
_entity_poly.entity_id
_entity_poly.type
_entity_poly.pdbx_seq_one_letter_code
_entity_poly.pdbx_strand_id
1 'polypeptide(L)'
;MAGMVLLVCCSWAVLLCLSVQAYENLALHQPAWQSSTLRTDSDYYGAERAVDGLYTDLYWSGGQCAMSYYYRTTAEWRVDLGAVRSVHHIVIQYMTGNEAWDENNPYTESSLGFSVYISNTTNKEDGVLCFRDTNYTRATIPNPVNITCPYHGRYVIYYNNRTHPPYPEGYSAYTDADLCEVEVYDCPSPGYYGENCSLECPQNCQDGYCDSVKGTCLDCRPGYIGSRCNQECPDGYYGKQCAGKCSLTCVVPGRCDKVTGRCLGGCQAGWTGNMCKEDCSDGQCGYNCLENCSLTCGDSGKCDKITGHCVDGCRAGWTSDMCEKECGAGLFGKNCVGNCSMTCGDPGVCDKVTGHCNGSCLAGWEGDMCQNA
;
A
#
# COMPACT_ATOMS: atom_id res chain seq x y z
N MET A 1 35.30 -13.46 70.45
CA MET A 1 35.31 -14.87 69.98
C MET A 1 34.03 -15.52 70.47
N ALA A 2 33.39 -16.31 69.57
CA ALA A 2 32.09 -16.97 69.69
C ALA A 2 30.88 -16.00 69.72
N GLY A 3 29.84 -16.15 68.91
CA GLY A 3 29.47 -17.15 67.92
C GLY A 3 27.99 -16.91 67.61
N MET A 4 27.70 -16.56 66.36
CA MET A 4 26.36 -16.21 65.87
C MET A 4 25.56 -17.51 65.65
N VAL A 5 24.37 -17.63 66.24
CA VAL A 5 23.39 -18.65 65.86
C VAL A 5 22.19 -17.91 65.27
N LEU A 6 22.13 -17.87 63.95
CA LEU A 6 20.96 -17.43 63.19
C LEU A 6 20.02 -18.62 63.05
N LEU A 7 18.84 -18.52 63.66
CA LEU A 7 17.70 -19.40 63.37
C LEU A 7 17.15 -19.02 62.00
N VAL A 8 17.47 -19.84 61.00
CA VAL A 8 16.86 -19.75 59.66
C VAL A 8 15.49 -20.41 59.72
N CYS A 9 14.43 -19.58 59.80
CA CYS A 9 13.08 -20.02 59.46
C CYS A 9 13.00 -20.12 57.93
N CYS A 10 12.79 -21.35 57.43
CA CYS A 10 12.54 -21.64 56.03
C CYS A 10 11.24 -20.97 55.55
N SER A 11 11.34 -19.73 55.06
CA SER A 11 10.36 -19.12 54.18
C SER A 11 10.80 -19.40 52.74
N TRP A 12 10.54 -20.63 52.26
CA TRP A 12 10.59 -20.91 50.84
C TRP A 12 9.40 -20.20 50.19
N ALA A 13 9.57 -18.93 49.87
CA ALA A 13 8.77 -18.32 48.81
C ALA A 13 9.21 -19.02 47.53
N VAL A 14 8.54 -20.13 47.20
CA VAL A 14 8.59 -20.69 45.86
C VAL A 14 7.98 -19.60 44.97
N LEU A 15 8.83 -18.78 44.35
CA LEU A 15 8.44 -18.05 43.15
C LEU A 15 8.11 -19.12 42.11
N LEU A 16 6.86 -19.57 42.11
CA LEU A 16 6.23 -20.12 40.93
C LEU A 16 6.18 -18.96 39.93
N CYS A 17 7.30 -18.74 39.23
CA CYS A 17 7.23 -18.23 37.88
C CYS A 17 6.43 -19.27 37.11
N LEU A 18 5.10 -19.17 37.17
CA LEU A 18 4.27 -19.67 36.08
C LEU A 18 4.85 -18.94 34.86
N SER A 19 5.61 -19.67 34.05
CA SER A 19 5.94 -19.21 32.71
C SER A 19 4.60 -19.03 32.02
N VAL A 20 4.07 -17.81 32.06
CA VAL A 20 2.98 -17.43 31.18
C VAL A 20 3.59 -17.61 29.80
N GLN A 21 3.20 -18.67 29.09
CA GLN A 21 3.49 -18.75 27.68
C GLN A 21 2.79 -17.54 27.08
N ALA A 22 3.58 -16.56 26.64
CA ALA A 22 3.03 -15.32 26.13
C ALA A 22 2.25 -15.52 24.83
N TYR A 23 2.56 -16.58 24.10
CA TYR A 23 1.87 -17.01 22.90
C TYR A 23 0.87 -18.12 23.22
N GLU A 24 -0.34 -18.01 22.67
CA GLU A 24 -1.41 -19.00 22.84
C GLU A 24 -1.72 -19.68 21.50
N ASN A 25 -2.22 -20.92 21.53
CA ASN A 25 -2.72 -21.60 20.34
C ASN A 25 -4.06 -20.98 19.92
N LEU A 26 -4.01 -20.09 18.94
CA LEU A 26 -5.17 -19.39 18.38
C LEU A 26 -6.08 -20.29 17.54
N ALA A 27 -5.59 -21.44 17.10
CA ALA A 27 -6.37 -22.40 16.30
C ALA A 27 -7.23 -23.31 17.18
N LEU A 28 -6.94 -23.44 18.47
CA LEU A 28 -7.66 -24.33 19.38
C LEU A 28 -9.18 -24.04 19.36
N HIS A 29 -9.96 -25.09 19.06
CA HIS A 29 -11.42 -25.09 18.94
C HIS A 29 -11.97 -24.09 17.92
N GLN A 30 -11.15 -23.64 16.98
CA GLN A 30 -11.61 -22.78 15.89
C GLN A 30 -12.32 -23.57 14.78
N PRO A 31 -13.19 -22.91 13.99
CA PRO A 31 -13.77 -23.53 12.82
C PRO A 31 -12.71 -23.94 11.81
N ALA A 32 -12.70 -25.22 11.45
CA ALA A 32 -11.83 -25.78 10.43
C ALA A 32 -12.64 -26.35 9.26
N TRP A 33 -12.00 -26.44 8.10
CA TRP A 33 -12.56 -27.01 6.88
C TRP A 33 -11.49 -27.75 6.11
N GLN A 34 -11.89 -28.79 5.38
CA GLN A 34 -11.01 -29.50 4.46
C GLN A 34 -11.74 -29.81 3.15
N SER A 35 -10.98 -29.90 2.05
CA SER A 35 -11.52 -30.09 0.71
C SER A 35 -12.24 -31.41 0.51
N SER A 36 -11.90 -32.40 1.34
CA SER A 36 -12.58 -33.68 1.35
C SER A 36 -12.48 -34.34 2.72
N THR A 37 -13.53 -35.04 3.14
CA THR A 37 -13.60 -35.69 4.46
C THR A 37 -13.87 -37.16 4.32
N LEU A 38 -12.97 -37.98 4.89
CA LEU A 38 -13.20 -39.41 5.01
C LEU A 38 -14.37 -39.67 5.95
N ARG A 39 -15.33 -40.47 5.50
CA ARG A 39 -16.51 -40.85 6.27
C ARG A 39 -16.74 -42.35 6.11
N THR A 40 -16.87 -43.04 7.24
CA THR A 40 -17.35 -44.44 7.29
C THR A 40 -18.77 -44.45 7.85
N ASP A 41 -19.41 -45.63 7.87
CA ASP A 41 -20.76 -45.77 8.45
C ASP A 41 -20.79 -45.49 9.96
N SER A 42 -19.65 -45.58 10.64
CA SER A 42 -19.48 -45.40 12.09
C SER A 42 -18.70 -44.15 12.50
N ASP A 43 -17.79 -43.64 11.65
CA ASP A 43 -16.79 -42.66 12.04
C ASP A 43 -16.74 -41.43 11.12
N TYR A 44 -16.48 -40.28 11.74
CA TYR A 44 -16.34 -38.98 11.09
C TYR A 44 -14.95 -38.41 11.38
N TYR A 45 -14.16 -38.15 10.33
CA TYR A 45 -12.78 -37.65 10.42
C TYR A 45 -12.68 -36.19 9.95
N GLY A 46 -13.52 -35.34 10.52
CA GLY A 46 -13.66 -33.93 10.14
C GLY A 46 -12.43 -33.08 10.45
N ALA A 47 -12.40 -31.89 9.83
CA ALA A 47 -11.29 -30.96 9.90
C ALA A 47 -11.04 -30.43 11.32
N GLU A 48 -12.09 -30.35 12.13
CA GLU A 48 -12.08 -29.88 13.52
C GLU A 48 -11.20 -30.72 14.44
N ARG A 49 -10.94 -31.99 14.09
CA ARG A 49 -10.06 -32.87 14.86
C ARG A 49 -8.61 -32.38 14.88
N ALA A 50 -8.18 -31.69 13.83
CA ALA A 50 -6.83 -31.12 13.77
C ALA A 50 -6.68 -29.85 14.62
N VAL A 51 -7.71 -29.40 15.31
CA VAL A 51 -7.68 -28.18 16.15
C VAL A 51 -8.41 -28.40 17.47
N ASP A 52 -8.59 -29.66 17.89
CA ASP A 52 -9.30 -29.98 19.12
C ASP A 52 -8.39 -30.10 20.35
N GLY A 53 -7.07 -30.10 20.14
CA GLY A 53 -6.05 -30.25 21.18
C GLY A 53 -5.80 -31.71 21.58
N LEU A 54 -6.30 -32.69 20.82
CA LEU A 54 -6.14 -34.11 21.08
C LEU A 54 -5.28 -34.75 19.99
N TYR A 55 -4.03 -35.10 20.31
CA TYR A 55 -3.09 -35.70 19.37
C TYR A 55 -2.13 -36.70 20.03
N THR A 56 -2.60 -37.37 21.08
CA THR A 56 -1.89 -38.44 21.78
C THR A 56 -1.98 -39.80 21.09
N ASP A 57 -3.06 -40.05 20.35
CA ASP A 57 -3.30 -41.27 19.58
C ASP A 57 -3.28 -40.92 18.09
N LEU A 58 -2.12 -41.09 17.47
CA LEU A 58 -1.84 -40.74 16.08
C LEU A 58 -2.18 -41.88 15.11
N TYR A 59 -2.97 -42.87 15.57
CA TYR A 59 -3.48 -43.93 14.72
C TYR A 59 -4.75 -43.49 14.00
N TRP A 60 -4.95 -43.94 12.76
CA TRP A 60 -6.08 -43.52 11.93
C TRP A 60 -7.44 -43.76 12.59
N SER A 61 -7.61 -44.87 13.34
CA SER A 61 -8.83 -45.17 14.09
C SER A 61 -8.78 -44.71 15.56
N GLY A 62 -7.74 -43.99 15.97
CA GLY A 62 -7.59 -43.42 17.31
C GLY A 62 -8.55 -42.26 17.57
N GLY A 63 -9.17 -41.72 16.52
CA GLY A 63 -10.19 -40.68 16.64
C GLY A 63 -9.63 -39.35 17.12
N GLN A 64 -8.42 -38.99 16.68
CA GLN A 64 -7.72 -37.76 17.03
C GLN A 64 -7.10 -37.07 15.80
N CYS A 65 -7.43 -37.52 14.59
CA CYS A 65 -6.88 -36.95 13.37
C CYS A 65 -7.97 -36.63 12.36
N ALA A 66 -7.83 -35.47 11.71
CA ALA A 66 -8.56 -35.13 10.50
C ALA A 66 -8.02 -35.95 9.34
N MET A 67 -8.90 -36.42 8.45
CA MET A 67 -8.50 -37.25 7.31
C MET A 67 -9.26 -36.88 6.04
N SER A 68 -8.52 -36.79 4.93
CA SER A 68 -9.11 -36.61 3.59
C SER A 68 -9.36 -37.94 2.87
N TYR A 69 -10.05 -37.91 1.74
CA TYR A 69 -10.18 -39.11 0.92
C TYR A 69 -8.85 -39.52 0.29
N TYR A 70 -8.56 -40.82 0.32
CA TYR A 70 -7.43 -41.44 -0.34
C TYR A 70 -7.41 -41.19 -1.86
N TYR A 71 -6.22 -41.34 -2.45
CA TYR A 71 -5.97 -41.29 -3.90
C TYR A 71 -6.33 -39.95 -4.56
N ARG A 72 -6.31 -38.86 -3.80
CA ARG A 72 -6.45 -37.51 -4.32
C ARG A 72 -5.10 -36.95 -4.73
N THR A 73 -5.11 -36.09 -5.74
CA THR A 73 -3.91 -35.37 -6.20
C THR A 73 -3.80 -33.99 -5.57
N THR A 74 -4.80 -33.55 -4.81
CA THR A 74 -4.77 -32.32 -4.02
C THR A 74 -5.43 -32.55 -2.67
N ALA A 75 -4.83 -31.96 -1.65
CA ALA A 75 -5.38 -31.93 -0.30
C ALA A 75 -5.32 -30.48 0.19
N GLU A 76 -6.43 -29.99 0.74
CA GLU A 76 -6.51 -28.66 1.34
C GLU A 76 -7.21 -28.77 2.68
N TRP A 77 -6.63 -28.16 3.70
CA TRP A 77 -7.21 -28.01 5.02
C TRP A 77 -6.97 -26.57 5.47
N ARG A 78 -7.92 -25.96 6.17
CA ARG A 78 -7.76 -24.61 6.70
C ARG A 78 -8.50 -24.39 8.01
N VAL A 79 -7.98 -23.49 8.82
CA VAL A 79 -8.62 -22.98 10.05
C VAL A 79 -8.93 -21.49 9.93
N ASP A 80 -10.08 -21.08 10.44
CA ASP A 80 -10.50 -19.68 10.60
C ASP A 80 -10.15 -19.18 12.01
N LEU A 81 -9.18 -18.28 12.13
CA LEU A 81 -8.76 -17.71 13.43
C LEU A 81 -9.77 -16.70 14.01
N GLY A 82 -10.93 -16.53 13.36
CA GLY A 82 -12.03 -15.64 13.74
C GLY A 82 -11.80 -14.17 13.37
N ALA A 83 -10.56 -13.73 13.28
CA ALA A 83 -10.15 -12.40 12.84
C ALA A 83 -8.73 -12.42 12.28
N VAL A 84 -8.29 -11.31 11.68
CA VAL A 84 -6.88 -11.17 11.27
C VAL A 84 -6.00 -11.15 12.53
N ARG A 85 -4.99 -12.03 12.52
CA ARG A 85 -4.01 -12.26 13.59
C ARG A 85 -2.62 -12.24 12.98
N SER A 86 -1.63 -11.80 13.76
CA SER A 86 -0.24 -12.13 13.41
C SER A 86 -0.04 -13.64 13.63
N VAL A 87 0.94 -14.21 12.97
CA VAL A 87 1.36 -15.60 13.20
C VAL A 87 2.80 -15.55 13.67
N HIS A 88 3.07 -16.06 14.86
CA HIS A 88 4.45 -16.27 15.29
C HIS A 88 5.01 -17.52 14.62
N HIS A 89 4.32 -18.64 14.84
CA HIS A 89 4.67 -19.92 14.24
C HIS A 89 3.46 -20.86 14.20
N ILE A 90 3.59 -21.88 13.36
CA ILE A 90 2.60 -22.94 13.17
C ILE A 90 3.28 -24.26 13.47
N VAL A 91 2.58 -25.12 14.20
CA VAL A 91 3.00 -26.49 14.48
C VAL A 91 2.03 -27.42 13.77
N ILE A 92 2.54 -28.37 12.99
CA ILE A 92 1.72 -29.37 12.30
C ILE A 92 2.14 -30.75 12.78
N GLN A 93 1.22 -31.45 13.42
CA GLN A 93 1.34 -32.84 13.83
C GLN A 93 0.61 -33.74 12.82
N TYR A 94 1.35 -34.62 12.17
CA TYR A 94 0.82 -35.58 11.21
C TYR A 94 0.42 -36.90 11.87
N MET A 95 -0.46 -37.63 11.21
CA MET A 95 -0.74 -39.03 11.50
C MET A 95 0.52 -39.90 11.31
N THR A 96 0.83 -40.74 12.29
CA THR A 96 2.00 -41.64 12.25
C THR A 96 1.62 -43.11 12.28
N GLY A 97 0.37 -43.44 12.59
CA GLY A 97 -0.01 -44.81 12.91
C GLY A 97 0.47 -45.26 14.29
N ASN A 98 0.86 -44.34 15.18
CA ASN A 98 1.58 -44.64 16.42
C ASN A 98 2.88 -45.44 16.20
N GLU A 99 3.45 -45.34 15.00
CA GLU A 99 4.73 -45.94 14.64
C GLU A 99 5.84 -44.89 14.62
N ALA A 100 7.10 -45.35 14.49
CA ALA A 100 8.24 -44.47 14.33
C ALA A 100 8.04 -43.58 13.08
N TRP A 101 8.35 -42.29 13.22
CA TRP A 101 8.27 -41.33 12.11
C TRP A 101 9.62 -41.29 11.37
N ASP A 102 9.82 -42.27 10.49
CA ASP A 102 11.05 -42.47 9.72
C ASP A 102 10.78 -42.82 8.24
N GLU A 103 11.85 -43.14 7.50
CA GLU A 103 11.77 -43.47 6.07
C GLU A 103 10.92 -44.69 5.73
N ASN A 104 10.55 -45.52 6.69
CA ASN A 104 9.70 -46.70 6.46
C ASN A 104 8.23 -46.40 6.75
N ASN A 105 7.95 -45.29 7.43
CA ASN A 105 6.59 -44.89 7.73
C ASN A 105 5.84 -44.51 6.42
N PRO A 106 4.68 -45.11 6.13
CA PRO A 106 3.96 -44.89 4.88
C PRO A 106 3.30 -43.50 4.79
N TYR A 107 3.07 -42.82 5.92
CA TYR A 107 2.44 -41.49 5.94
C TYR A 107 3.41 -40.36 5.56
N THR A 108 4.72 -40.63 5.56
CA THR A 108 5.74 -39.62 5.21
C THR A 108 5.67 -39.21 3.74
N GLU A 109 5.44 -40.15 2.81
CA GLU A 109 5.46 -39.89 1.37
C GLU A 109 4.31 -39.00 0.86
N SER A 110 3.12 -39.08 1.48
CA SER A 110 1.95 -38.28 1.13
C SER A 110 2.02 -36.86 1.71
N SER A 111 2.78 -36.70 2.80
CA SER A 111 2.97 -35.44 3.53
C SER A 111 4.03 -34.52 2.92
N LEU A 112 4.97 -35.06 2.13
CA LEU A 112 6.02 -34.26 1.47
C LEU A 112 5.45 -33.20 0.51
N GLY A 113 6.21 -32.14 0.26
CA GLY A 113 5.87 -31.10 -0.73
C GLY A 113 4.69 -30.21 -0.37
N PHE A 114 4.21 -30.29 0.87
CA PHE A 114 3.12 -29.45 1.34
C PHE A 114 3.52 -27.98 1.38
N SER A 115 2.50 -27.12 1.42
CA SER A 115 2.63 -25.68 1.52
C SER A 115 1.66 -25.15 2.57
N VAL A 116 2.06 -24.06 3.22
CA VAL A 116 1.21 -23.33 4.16
C VAL A 116 1.05 -21.90 3.68
N TYR A 117 -0.21 -21.46 3.60
CA TYR A 117 -0.58 -20.11 3.20
C TYR A 117 -1.27 -19.39 4.34
N ILE A 118 -1.02 -18.08 4.42
CA ILE A 118 -1.71 -17.16 5.32
C ILE A 118 -2.60 -16.26 4.46
N SER A 119 -3.91 -16.29 4.66
CA SER A 119 -4.87 -15.56 3.83
C SER A 119 -5.90 -14.78 4.65
N ASN A 120 -6.43 -13.71 4.07
CA ASN A 120 -7.59 -12.99 4.61
C ASN A 120 -8.91 -13.51 4.03
N THR A 121 -8.86 -14.40 3.05
CA THR A 121 -10.00 -15.07 2.45
C THR A 121 -9.87 -16.59 2.60
N THR A 122 -10.92 -17.33 2.25
CA THR A 122 -10.88 -18.79 2.23
C THR A 122 -10.09 -19.37 1.06
N ASN A 123 -9.57 -18.52 0.16
CA ASN A 123 -8.80 -18.93 -1.01
C ASN A 123 -7.30 -18.70 -0.77
N LYS A 124 -6.49 -19.74 -1.00
CA LYS A 124 -5.04 -19.68 -0.85
C LYS A 124 -4.36 -18.75 -1.86
N GLU A 125 -4.94 -18.59 -3.06
CA GLU A 125 -4.36 -17.74 -4.11
C GLU A 125 -4.44 -16.24 -3.78
N ASP A 126 -5.32 -15.85 -2.86
CA ASP A 126 -5.42 -14.48 -2.36
C ASP A 126 -4.42 -14.22 -1.21
N GLY A 127 -3.80 -15.29 -0.69
CA GLY A 127 -2.92 -15.25 0.47
C GLY A 127 -1.44 -15.17 0.12
N VAL A 128 -0.61 -15.21 1.16
CA VAL A 128 0.85 -15.28 1.04
C VAL A 128 1.31 -16.70 1.32
N LEU A 129 2.18 -17.22 0.46
CA LEU A 129 2.88 -18.49 0.70
C LEU A 129 3.85 -18.29 1.88
N CYS A 130 3.50 -18.81 3.06
CA CYS A 130 4.40 -18.76 4.20
C CYS A 130 5.53 -19.79 4.04
N PHE A 131 5.15 -21.03 3.76
CA PHE A 131 6.09 -22.14 3.76
C PHE A 131 5.79 -23.07 2.59
N ARG A 132 6.85 -23.60 2.00
CA ARG A 132 6.77 -24.66 1.01
C ARG A 132 7.86 -25.66 1.28
N ASP A 133 7.46 -26.90 1.52
CA ASP A 133 8.40 -27.99 1.56
C ASP A 133 9.00 -28.23 0.17
N THR A 134 10.32 -28.12 0.10
CA THR A 134 11.15 -28.39 -1.07
C THR A 134 12.36 -29.25 -0.74
N ASN A 135 12.58 -29.54 0.54
CA ASN A 135 13.83 -30.08 1.05
C ASN A 135 13.64 -31.36 1.87
N TYR A 136 12.44 -31.62 2.39
CA TYR A 136 12.24 -32.82 3.17
C TYR A 136 12.25 -34.06 2.28
N THR A 137 12.73 -35.14 2.89
CA THR A 137 12.65 -36.51 2.38
C THR A 137 11.82 -37.32 3.36
N ARG A 138 11.47 -38.56 3.00
CA ARG A 138 10.76 -39.47 3.91
C ARG A 138 11.50 -39.66 5.24
N ALA A 139 12.83 -39.63 5.22
CA ALA A 139 13.66 -39.77 6.42
C ALA A 139 13.78 -38.49 7.26
N THR A 140 13.52 -37.31 6.69
CA THR A 140 13.90 -36.02 7.29
C THR A 140 12.75 -35.07 7.55
N ILE A 141 11.54 -35.34 7.05
CA ILE A 141 10.36 -34.56 7.43
C ILE A 141 10.14 -34.72 8.94
N PRO A 142 10.12 -33.64 9.75
CA PRO A 142 9.90 -33.77 11.18
C PRO A 142 8.42 -33.99 11.49
N ASN A 143 8.11 -34.53 12.66
CA ASN A 143 6.74 -34.58 13.19
C ASN A 143 6.79 -34.40 14.72
N PRO A 144 6.33 -33.26 15.26
CA PRO A 144 5.67 -32.17 14.57
C PRO A 144 6.61 -31.32 13.69
N VAL A 145 6.07 -30.71 12.64
CA VAL A 145 6.76 -29.67 11.86
C VAL A 145 6.53 -28.30 12.51
N ASN A 146 7.60 -27.55 12.74
CA ASN A 146 7.52 -26.17 13.25
C ASN A 146 7.86 -25.18 12.13
N ILE A 147 6.93 -24.27 11.83
CA ILE A 147 6.98 -23.35 10.70
C ILE A 147 6.90 -21.93 11.21
N THR A 148 7.95 -21.13 10.99
CA THR A 148 7.92 -19.69 11.27
C THR A 148 7.26 -18.94 10.12
N CYS A 149 6.21 -18.16 10.41
CA CYS A 149 5.39 -17.45 9.43
C CYS A 149 5.16 -15.99 9.82
N PRO A 150 6.05 -15.02 9.52
CA PRO A 150 5.93 -13.63 9.97
C PRO A 150 4.90 -12.83 9.13
N TYR A 151 3.72 -13.39 8.93
CA TYR A 151 2.61 -12.80 8.20
C TYR A 151 1.40 -12.65 9.11
N HIS A 152 0.45 -11.84 8.68
CA HIS A 152 -0.84 -11.71 9.35
C HIS A 152 -1.97 -12.15 8.41
N GLY A 153 -2.93 -12.86 8.96
CA GLY A 153 -4.07 -13.38 8.21
C GLY A 153 -5.18 -13.84 9.12
N ARG A 154 -6.34 -14.12 8.53
CA ARG A 154 -7.46 -14.75 9.23
C ARG A 154 -7.44 -16.28 9.07
N TYR A 155 -6.95 -16.77 7.95
CA TYR A 155 -6.93 -18.18 7.61
C TYR A 155 -5.50 -18.70 7.53
N VAL A 156 -5.25 -19.84 8.16
CA VAL A 156 -4.08 -20.68 7.91
C VAL A 156 -4.53 -21.84 7.04
N ILE A 157 -3.88 -22.01 5.89
CA ILE A 157 -4.29 -22.98 4.87
C ILE A 157 -3.12 -23.93 4.59
N TYR A 158 -3.29 -25.19 4.97
CA TYR A 158 -2.46 -26.30 4.50
C TYR A 158 -2.90 -26.70 3.09
N TYR A 159 -1.95 -26.85 2.19
CA TYR A 159 -2.21 -27.28 0.82
C TYR A 159 -1.12 -28.20 0.32
N ASN A 160 -1.51 -29.29 -0.32
CA ASN A 160 -0.59 -30.21 -0.97
C ASN A 160 -1.08 -30.56 -2.37
N ASN A 161 -0.16 -30.64 -3.34
CA ASN A 161 -0.49 -30.73 -4.76
C ASN A 161 0.41 -31.72 -5.52
N ARG A 162 -0.24 -32.54 -6.36
CA ARG A 162 0.32 -33.58 -7.23
C ARG A 162 -0.37 -33.55 -8.60
N THR A 163 -0.55 -32.36 -9.18
CA THR A 163 -1.16 -32.22 -10.52
C THR A 163 -0.14 -32.15 -11.65
N HIS A 164 1.15 -31.96 -11.35
CA HIS A 164 2.21 -31.75 -12.34
C HIS A 164 3.39 -32.72 -12.15
N PRO A 165 3.33 -33.94 -12.70
CA PRO A 165 4.44 -34.89 -12.67
C PRO A 165 5.58 -34.49 -13.63
N PRO A 166 6.83 -34.97 -13.44
CA PRO A 166 7.28 -35.92 -12.40
C PRO A 166 7.54 -35.26 -11.04
N TYR A 167 7.34 -36.02 -9.95
CA TYR A 167 7.60 -35.57 -8.59
C TYR A 167 9.03 -35.92 -8.14
N PRO A 168 9.59 -35.22 -7.14
CA PRO A 168 10.84 -35.62 -6.51
C PRO A 168 10.78 -37.06 -5.96
N GLU A 169 11.95 -37.68 -5.82
CA GLU A 169 12.05 -39.05 -5.29
C GLU A 169 11.46 -39.16 -3.87
N GLY A 170 10.72 -40.24 -3.61
CA GLY A 170 10.06 -40.49 -2.33
C GLY A 170 8.69 -39.81 -2.16
N TYR A 171 8.25 -38.99 -3.12
CA TYR A 171 6.91 -38.42 -3.09
C TYR A 171 5.88 -39.44 -3.57
N SER A 172 4.76 -39.53 -2.86
CA SER A 172 3.61 -40.28 -3.35
C SER A 172 2.96 -39.55 -4.54
N ALA A 173 2.36 -40.30 -5.46
CA ALA A 173 1.56 -39.75 -6.56
C ALA A 173 0.25 -39.11 -6.08
N TYR A 174 -0.15 -39.42 -4.86
CA TYR A 174 -1.33 -38.92 -4.17
C TYR A 174 -0.91 -38.10 -2.94
N THR A 175 -1.85 -37.35 -2.39
CA THR A 175 -1.62 -36.58 -1.17
C THR A 175 -2.89 -36.45 -0.36
N ASP A 176 -2.71 -36.42 0.96
CA ASP A 176 -3.77 -36.44 1.95
C ASP A 176 -3.54 -35.31 2.98
N ALA A 177 -4.62 -34.88 3.64
CA ALA A 177 -4.61 -33.96 4.77
C ALA A 177 -4.81 -34.75 6.08
N ASP A 178 -3.90 -35.69 6.34
CA ASP A 178 -3.91 -36.55 7.53
C ASP A 178 -3.24 -35.84 8.72
N LEU A 179 -3.96 -34.85 9.25
CA LEU A 179 -3.47 -33.92 10.27
C LEU A 179 -4.09 -34.27 11.62
N CYS A 180 -3.26 -34.52 12.63
CA CYS A 180 -3.72 -34.80 13.99
C CYS A 180 -3.78 -33.54 14.85
N GLU A 181 -2.91 -32.56 14.64
CA GLU A 181 -3.03 -31.24 15.27
C GLU A 181 -2.37 -30.18 14.39
N VAL A 182 -2.97 -29.00 14.34
CA VAL A 182 -2.42 -27.78 13.75
C VAL A 182 -2.56 -26.66 14.77
N GLU A 183 -1.46 -26.34 15.43
CA GLU A 183 -1.41 -25.26 16.40
C GLU A 183 -0.90 -23.98 15.73
N VAL A 184 -1.57 -22.86 15.97
CA VAL A 184 -1.18 -21.54 15.44
C VAL A 184 -0.90 -20.63 16.61
N TYR A 185 0.37 -20.34 16.88
CA TYR A 185 0.76 -19.53 18.03
C TYR A 185 0.93 -18.08 17.68
N ASP A 186 0.35 -17.21 18.50
CA ASP A 186 0.61 -15.76 18.50
C ASP A 186 0.15 -15.12 19.81
N CYS A 187 0.28 -13.80 19.94
CA CYS A 187 -0.22 -13.07 21.09
C CYS A 187 -1.75 -13.21 21.22
N PRO A 188 -2.30 -13.31 22.44
CA PRO A 188 -3.74 -13.51 22.66
C PRO A 188 -4.58 -12.35 22.12
N SER A 189 -4.04 -11.13 22.21
CA SER A 189 -4.68 -9.91 21.74
C SER A 189 -3.98 -9.39 20.47
N PRO A 190 -4.75 -9.03 19.42
CA PRO A 190 -4.18 -8.46 18.21
C PRO A 190 -3.54 -7.08 18.50
N GLY A 191 -2.50 -6.74 17.74
CA GLY A 191 -1.82 -5.45 17.86
C GLY A 191 -0.83 -5.38 19.03
N TYR A 192 -0.45 -6.52 19.63
CA TYR A 192 0.58 -6.61 20.65
C TYR A 192 1.74 -7.52 20.19
N TYR A 193 2.93 -7.26 20.73
CA TYR A 193 4.15 -8.03 20.46
C TYR A 193 5.06 -8.09 21.69
N GLY A 194 6.16 -8.83 21.53
CA GLY A 194 7.23 -9.00 22.51
C GLY A 194 7.04 -10.25 23.35
N GLU A 195 8.06 -10.59 24.15
CA GLU A 195 8.14 -11.85 24.92
C GLU A 195 6.98 -12.08 25.89
N ASN A 196 6.23 -11.04 26.25
CA ASN A 196 5.07 -11.10 27.16
C ASN A 196 3.81 -10.48 26.54
N CYS A 197 3.77 -10.28 25.21
CA CYS A 197 2.63 -9.70 24.49
C CYS A 197 2.05 -8.42 25.13
N SER A 198 2.93 -7.58 25.68
CA SER A 198 2.57 -6.40 26.47
C SER A 198 2.93 -5.09 25.75
N LEU A 199 3.61 -5.16 24.60
CA LEU A 199 4.00 -3.98 23.84
C LEU A 199 3.05 -3.79 22.66
N GLU A 200 2.49 -2.59 22.51
CA GLU A 200 1.61 -2.27 21.38
C GLU A 200 2.38 -2.11 20.07
N CYS A 201 1.84 -2.68 19.00
CA CYS A 201 2.38 -2.50 17.66
C CYS A 201 2.50 -1.00 17.31
N PRO A 202 3.56 -0.59 16.56
CA PRO A 202 3.71 0.79 16.15
C PRO A 202 2.47 1.35 15.45
N GLN A 203 2.06 2.56 15.84
CA GLN A 203 0.82 3.21 15.37
C GLN A 203 0.68 3.29 13.85
N ASN A 204 1.81 3.45 13.15
CA ASN A 204 1.86 3.62 11.70
C ASN A 204 2.11 2.32 10.93
N CYS A 205 2.12 1.16 11.60
CA CYS A 205 1.97 -0.10 10.88
C CYS A 205 0.67 -0.08 10.09
N GLN A 206 0.72 -0.59 8.86
CA GLN A 206 -0.48 -0.83 8.09
C GLN A 206 -1.36 -1.85 8.83
N ASP A 207 -2.67 -1.57 8.88
CA ASP A 207 -3.69 -2.40 9.54
C ASP A 207 -3.51 -2.64 11.06
N GLY A 208 -2.48 -2.05 11.69
CA GLY A 208 -2.22 -2.15 13.13
C GLY A 208 -1.55 -3.45 13.57
N TYR A 209 -1.07 -4.27 12.64
CA TYR A 209 -0.38 -5.53 12.92
C TYR A 209 1.13 -5.40 12.76
N CYS A 210 1.87 -6.16 13.58
CA CYS A 210 3.31 -6.24 13.53
C CYS A 210 3.78 -7.65 13.90
N ASP A 211 5.04 -7.94 13.56
CA ASP A 211 5.74 -9.15 13.98
C ASP A 211 5.70 -9.28 15.50
N SER A 212 5.25 -10.43 16.00
CA SER A 212 4.94 -10.62 17.41
C SER A 212 6.18 -10.81 18.30
N VAL A 213 7.38 -10.84 17.71
CA VAL A 213 8.66 -10.85 18.45
C VAL A 213 9.29 -9.46 18.45
N LYS A 214 9.53 -8.90 17.25
CA LYS A 214 10.34 -7.70 17.03
C LYS A 214 9.52 -6.42 16.97
N GLY A 215 8.20 -6.52 16.80
CA GLY A 215 7.33 -5.36 16.60
C GLY A 215 7.62 -4.62 15.30
N THR A 216 8.10 -5.35 14.29
CA THR A 216 8.33 -4.82 12.94
C THR A 216 7.06 -4.91 12.11
N CYS A 217 6.72 -3.85 11.39
CA CYS A 217 5.55 -3.82 10.52
C CYS A 217 5.88 -4.49 9.18
N LEU A 218 4.91 -5.20 8.60
CA LEU A 218 5.02 -5.72 7.23
C LEU A 218 5.02 -4.56 6.21
N ASP A 219 4.19 -3.55 6.46
CA ASP A 219 4.06 -2.36 5.64
C ASP A 219 3.72 -1.14 6.51
N CYS A 220 4.05 0.06 6.02
CA CYS A 220 3.75 1.32 6.69
C CYS A 220 2.56 2.04 6.06
N ARG A 221 1.81 2.78 6.88
CA ARG A 221 0.84 3.77 6.39
C ARG A 221 1.56 4.81 5.51
N PRO A 222 0.90 5.35 4.46
CA PRO A 222 1.50 6.36 3.59
C PRO A 222 2.04 7.55 4.39
N GLY A 223 3.22 8.06 4.00
CA GLY A 223 3.92 9.11 4.74
C GLY A 223 4.91 8.63 5.80
N TYR A 224 5.00 7.32 6.04
CA TYR A 224 5.94 6.72 6.99
C TYR A 224 6.78 5.61 6.36
N ILE A 225 7.96 5.37 6.94
CA ILE A 225 8.94 4.37 6.51
C ILE A 225 9.70 3.78 7.71
N GLY A 226 10.54 2.79 7.43
CA GLY A 226 11.34 2.06 8.40
C GLY A 226 10.63 0.80 8.91
N SER A 227 11.39 -0.12 9.51
CA SER A 227 10.88 -1.43 9.93
C SER A 227 9.78 -1.36 10.98
N ARG A 228 9.64 -0.23 11.68
CA ARG A 228 8.61 0.02 12.70
C ARG A 228 7.71 1.22 12.36
N CYS A 229 7.80 1.76 11.14
CA CYS A 229 6.99 2.89 10.67
C CYS A 229 7.03 4.16 11.55
N ASN A 230 8.11 4.34 12.32
CA ASN A 230 8.29 5.49 13.20
C ASN A 230 9.02 6.66 12.53
N GLN A 231 9.45 6.50 11.28
CA GLN A 231 10.13 7.53 10.52
C GLN A 231 9.14 8.10 9.51
N GLU A 232 8.97 9.42 9.48
CA GLU A 232 8.24 10.07 8.40
C GLU A 232 9.03 10.00 7.09
N CYS A 233 8.34 10.20 5.96
CA CYS A 233 9.02 10.39 4.70
C CYS A 233 10.03 11.54 4.75
N PRO A 234 11.21 11.38 4.13
CA PRO A 234 12.14 12.48 3.94
C PRO A 234 11.49 13.64 3.18
N ASP A 235 11.97 14.86 3.41
CA ASP A 235 11.52 16.02 2.65
C ASP A 235 11.70 15.80 1.15
N GLY A 236 10.70 16.17 0.36
CA GLY A 236 10.68 15.87 -1.07
C GLY A 236 9.96 14.59 -1.46
N TYR A 237 9.58 13.75 -0.50
CA TYR A 237 8.96 12.45 -0.76
C TYR A 237 7.61 12.27 -0.07
N TYR A 238 6.74 11.46 -0.67
CA TYR A 238 5.40 11.19 -0.14
C TYR A 238 4.87 9.81 -0.52
N GLY A 239 3.76 9.42 0.11
CA GLY A 239 2.98 8.23 -0.24
C GLY A 239 3.49 6.95 0.41
N LYS A 240 3.02 5.80 -0.11
CA LYS A 240 3.44 4.48 0.39
C LYS A 240 4.93 4.28 0.12
N GLN A 241 5.66 3.84 1.15
CA GLN A 241 7.12 3.65 1.11
C GLN A 241 7.90 4.88 0.62
N CYS A 242 7.31 6.08 0.72
CA CYS A 242 7.89 7.33 0.22
C CYS A 242 8.31 7.26 -1.26
N ALA A 243 7.59 6.48 -2.07
CA ALA A 243 7.93 6.28 -3.49
C ALA A 243 7.60 7.50 -4.37
N GLY A 244 6.66 8.35 -3.94
CA GLY A 244 6.29 9.57 -4.65
C GLY A 244 7.29 10.71 -4.40
N LYS A 245 7.55 11.52 -5.43
CA LYS A 245 8.36 12.75 -5.32
C LYS A 245 7.48 13.99 -5.42
N CYS A 246 7.62 14.90 -4.45
CA CYS A 246 6.94 16.19 -4.46
C CYS A 246 7.31 16.99 -5.72
N SER A 247 6.35 17.76 -6.25
CA SER A 247 6.61 18.58 -7.42
C SER A 247 7.53 19.76 -7.11
N LEU A 248 8.41 20.11 -8.05
CA LEU A 248 9.25 21.30 -7.96
C LEU A 248 8.48 22.60 -8.27
N THR A 249 7.30 22.47 -8.85
CA THR A 249 6.37 23.57 -9.19
C THR A 249 5.37 23.86 -8.08
N CYS A 250 5.48 23.21 -6.92
CA CYS A 250 4.82 23.66 -5.70
C CYS A 250 5.33 25.07 -5.34
N VAL A 251 4.52 25.89 -4.66
CA VAL A 251 4.93 27.23 -4.17
C VAL A 251 6.26 27.18 -3.43
N VAL A 252 6.45 26.18 -2.56
CA VAL A 252 7.77 25.82 -2.05
C VAL A 252 8.27 24.58 -2.82
N PRO A 253 9.30 24.72 -3.68
CA PRO A 253 9.78 23.63 -4.53
C PRO A 253 10.07 22.36 -3.75
N GLY A 254 9.49 21.24 -4.20
CA GLY A 254 9.73 19.93 -3.58
C GLY A 254 9.09 19.76 -2.20
N ARG A 255 8.26 20.71 -1.72
CA ARG A 255 7.56 20.56 -0.45
C ARG A 255 6.09 20.25 -0.67
N CYS A 256 5.67 19.09 -0.20
CA CYS A 256 4.30 18.62 -0.30
C CYS A 256 3.89 17.84 0.95
N ASP A 257 2.59 17.58 1.07
CA ASP A 257 2.05 16.69 2.08
C ASP A 257 2.62 15.28 1.92
N LYS A 258 3.24 14.74 2.98
CA LYS A 258 3.96 13.45 2.94
C LYS A 258 3.05 12.25 2.70
N VAL A 259 1.74 12.38 2.86
CA VAL A 259 0.78 11.29 2.66
C VAL A 259 0.27 11.30 1.22
N THR A 260 -0.19 12.46 0.76
CA THR A 260 -0.97 12.63 -0.48
C THR A 260 -0.16 13.19 -1.64
N GLY A 261 0.97 13.85 -1.38
CA GLY A 261 1.76 14.54 -2.39
C GLY A 261 1.25 15.92 -2.76
N ARG A 262 0.20 16.41 -2.11
CA ARG A 262 -0.41 17.71 -2.41
C ARG A 262 0.54 18.85 -2.04
N CYS A 263 0.76 19.80 -2.95
CA CYS A 263 1.57 20.97 -2.68
C CYS A 263 0.92 21.85 -1.59
N LEU A 264 1.67 22.11 -0.52
CA LEU A 264 1.20 22.96 0.58
C LEU A 264 1.36 24.43 0.15
N GLY A 265 0.24 25.17 0.12
CA GLY A 265 0.22 26.57 -0.35
C GLY A 265 -0.05 26.74 -1.85
N GLY A 266 -0.28 25.64 -2.59
CA GLY A 266 -0.63 25.67 -4.01
C GLY A 266 0.57 25.62 -4.95
N CYS A 267 0.37 26.10 -6.18
CA CYS A 267 1.26 26.00 -7.31
C CYS A 267 1.93 27.32 -7.66
N GLN A 268 3.15 27.23 -8.19
CA GLN A 268 3.84 28.34 -8.85
C GLN A 268 3.04 28.86 -10.05
N ALA A 269 3.36 30.06 -10.50
CA ALA A 269 2.74 30.65 -11.66
C ALA A 269 2.90 29.77 -12.91
N GLY A 270 1.82 29.61 -13.67
CA GLY A 270 1.77 28.75 -14.85
C GLY A 270 1.39 27.29 -14.58
N TRP A 271 1.15 26.90 -13.32
CA TRP A 271 0.86 25.52 -12.92
C TRP A 271 -0.39 25.41 -12.05
N THR A 272 -1.07 24.26 -12.12
CA THR A 272 -2.29 23.96 -11.35
C THR A 272 -2.40 22.47 -11.00
N GLY A 273 -3.50 22.13 -10.31
CA GLY A 273 -3.78 20.80 -9.78
C GLY A 273 -3.15 20.56 -8.40
N ASN A 274 -3.62 19.54 -7.69
CA ASN A 274 -3.19 19.26 -6.30
C ASN A 274 -1.68 19.02 -6.17
N MET A 275 -1.04 18.47 -7.20
CA MET A 275 0.41 18.20 -7.23
C MET A 275 1.17 19.18 -8.12
N CYS A 276 0.53 20.22 -8.67
CA CYS A 276 1.14 21.21 -9.55
C CYS A 276 1.83 20.62 -10.79
N LYS A 277 1.34 19.49 -11.30
CA LYS A 277 1.93 18.80 -12.46
C LYS A 277 1.28 19.20 -13.79
N GLU A 278 0.21 19.98 -13.74
CA GLU A 278 -0.56 20.43 -14.88
C GLU A 278 -0.21 21.90 -15.15
N ASP A 279 0.00 22.26 -16.40
CA ASP A 279 0.15 23.64 -16.81
C ASP A 279 -1.21 24.35 -16.88
N CYS A 280 -1.22 25.68 -16.83
CA CYS A 280 -2.46 26.44 -17.01
C CYS A 280 -3.13 26.09 -18.34
N SER A 281 -4.46 26.02 -18.34
CA SER A 281 -5.21 25.92 -19.59
C SER A 281 -5.05 27.21 -20.40
N ASP A 282 -5.26 27.12 -21.72
CA ASP A 282 -5.27 28.30 -22.59
C ASP A 282 -6.29 29.32 -22.06
N GLY A 283 -5.87 30.58 -21.92
CA GLY A 283 -6.70 31.62 -21.30
C GLY A 283 -6.44 31.87 -19.82
N GLN A 284 -5.63 31.06 -19.15
CA GLN A 284 -5.30 31.23 -17.73
C GLN A 284 -3.81 31.44 -17.50
N CYS A 285 -3.48 32.22 -16.47
CA CYS A 285 -2.11 32.51 -16.08
C CYS A 285 -1.97 32.71 -14.55
N GLY A 286 -0.73 32.96 -14.11
CA GLY A 286 -0.43 33.29 -12.73
C GLY A 286 -0.47 32.09 -11.78
N TYR A 287 -0.41 32.35 -10.48
CA TYR A 287 -0.35 31.32 -9.44
C TYR A 287 -1.65 30.51 -9.39
N ASN A 288 -1.53 29.18 -9.38
CA ASN A 288 -2.66 28.25 -9.44
C ASN A 288 -3.58 28.45 -10.66
N CYS A 289 -3.15 29.20 -11.68
CA CYS A 289 -3.95 29.54 -12.86
C CYS A 289 -5.27 30.27 -12.52
N LEU A 290 -5.23 31.14 -11.50
CA LEU A 290 -6.42 31.88 -11.04
C LEU A 290 -6.66 33.19 -11.80
N GLU A 291 -5.69 33.63 -12.60
CA GLU A 291 -5.79 34.84 -13.42
C GLU A 291 -6.16 34.47 -14.86
N ASN A 292 -6.83 35.38 -15.57
CA ASN A 292 -7.24 35.19 -16.96
C ASN A 292 -6.43 36.07 -17.90
N CYS A 293 -6.04 35.52 -19.05
CA CYS A 293 -5.43 36.27 -20.14
C CYS A 293 -6.38 37.36 -20.67
N SER A 294 -5.82 38.50 -21.07
CA SER A 294 -6.63 39.58 -21.64
C SER A 294 -7.28 39.19 -22.97
N LEU A 295 -8.56 39.55 -23.15
CA LEU A 295 -9.28 39.37 -24.42
C LEU A 295 -8.80 40.35 -25.51
N THR A 296 -8.02 41.36 -25.14
CA THR A 296 -7.43 42.34 -26.07
C THR A 296 -6.04 41.94 -26.54
N CYS A 297 -5.54 40.76 -26.13
CA CYS A 297 -4.37 40.13 -26.78
C CYS A 297 -4.63 39.89 -28.28
N GLY A 298 -3.56 39.93 -29.07
CA GLY A 298 -3.55 39.75 -30.52
C GLY A 298 -4.27 38.48 -30.95
N ASP A 299 -3.93 37.35 -30.32
CA ASP A 299 -4.79 36.16 -30.29
C ASP A 299 -5.65 36.20 -29.00
N SER A 300 -6.96 36.04 -29.16
CA SER A 300 -7.94 36.30 -28.09
C SER A 300 -7.69 35.41 -26.88
N GLY A 301 -7.36 36.01 -25.74
CA GLY A 301 -7.18 35.25 -24.50
C GLY A 301 -5.97 34.31 -24.55
N LYS A 302 -4.99 34.51 -25.44
CA LYS A 302 -3.72 33.79 -25.36
C LYS A 302 -2.63 34.69 -24.82
N CYS A 303 -2.05 34.26 -23.71
CA CYS A 303 -0.95 34.93 -23.04
C CYS A 303 0.03 33.90 -22.48
N ASP A 304 1.21 34.38 -22.09
CA ASP A 304 2.18 33.58 -21.35
C ASP A 304 1.58 33.11 -20.03
N LYS A 305 1.62 31.79 -19.78
CA LYS A 305 0.95 31.15 -18.63
C LYS A 305 1.54 31.59 -17.29
N ILE A 306 2.78 32.09 -17.27
CA ILE A 306 3.47 32.51 -16.04
C ILE A 306 3.20 34.00 -15.77
N THR A 307 3.42 34.85 -16.77
CA THR A 307 3.45 36.31 -16.61
C THR A 307 2.15 37.01 -17.01
N GLY A 308 1.27 36.36 -17.77
CA GLY A 308 0.09 36.99 -18.35
C GLY A 308 0.36 37.85 -19.58
N HIS A 309 1.61 37.93 -20.05
CA HIS A 309 1.99 38.76 -21.19
C HIS A 309 1.41 38.23 -22.52
N CYS A 310 0.79 39.10 -23.32
CA CYS A 310 0.24 38.72 -24.63
C CYS A 310 1.37 38.44 -25.64
N VAL A 311 1.55 37.16 -26.01
CA VAL A 311 2.67 36.71 -26.87
C VAL A 311 2.64 37.35 -28.27
N ASP A 312 1.45 37.58 -28.83
CA ASP A 312 1.24 38.21 -30.15
C ASP A 312 1.06 39.74 -30.09
N GLY A 313 1.40 40.35 -28.95
CA GLY A 313 1.11 41.75 -28.62
C GLY A 313 -0.39 42.00 -28.47
N CYS A 314 -0.78 43.27 -28.56
CA CYS A 314 -2.14 43.75 -28.37
C CYS A 314 -2.89 43.95 -29.68
N ARG A 315 -4.22 43.88 -29.60
CA ARG A 315 -5.10 44.32 -30.69
C ARG A 315 -4.97 45.82 -30.94
N ALA A 316 -5.47 46.26 -32.09
CA ALA A 316 -5.51 47.67 -32.42
C ALA A 316 -6.32 48.47 -31.38
N GLY A 317 -5.77 49.62 -30.97
CA GLY A 317 -6.36 50.45 -29.91
C GLY A 317 -5.89 50.11 -28.49
N TRP A 318 -5.03 49.10 -28.31
CA TRP A 318 -4.56 48.63 -27.00
C TRP A 318 -3.02 48.48 -26.96
N THR A 319 -2.45 48.64 -25.77
CA THR A 319 -1.01 48.56 -25.46
C THR A 319 -0.80 48.06 -24.03
N SER A 320 0.46 47.99 -23.57
CA SER A 320 0.99 47.30 -22.38
C SER A 320 1.17 45.79 -22.54
N ASP A 321 1.97 45.20 -21.66
CA ASP A 321 2.33 43.78 -21.62
C ASP A 321 1.11 42.84 -21.58
N MET A 322 0.04 43.24 -20.87
CA MET A 322 -1.22 42.49 -20.76
C MET A 322 -2.37 43.10 -21.57
N CYS A 323 -2.10 44.11 -22.40
CA CYS A 323 -3.09 44.78 -23.26
C CYS A 323 -4.27 45.41 -22.52
N GLU A 324 -4.08 45.79 -21.25
CA GLU A 324 -5.12 46.38 -20.39
C GLU A 324 -5.28 47.90 -20.58
N LYS A 325 -4.36 48.54 -21.31
CA LYS A 325 -4.34 49.99 -21.55
C LYS A 325 -4.73 50.31 -22.97
N GLU A 326 -5.58 51.30 -23.14
CA GLU A 326 -5.90 51.85 -24.46
C GLU A 326 -4.74 52.69 -25.00
N CYS A 327 -4.73 52.94 -26.32
CA CYS A 327 -3.77 53.89 -26.90
C CYS A 327 -3.92 55.27 -26.26
N GLY A 328 -2.78 55.86 -25.90
CA GLY A 328 -2.73 57.27 -25.51
C GLY A 328 -3.12 58.18 -26.67
N ALA A 329 -3.52 59.41 -26.35
CA ALA A 329 -3.85 60.42 -27.36
C ALA A 329 -2.70 60.60 -28.36
N GLY A 330 -3.03 60.62 -29.65
CA GLY A 330 -2.05 60.73 -30.74
C GLY A 330 -1.47 59.41 -31.24
N LEU A 331 -1.84 58.27 -30.66
CA LEU A 331 -1.39 56.95 -31.09
C LEU A 331 -2.55 56.07 -31.56
N PHE A 332 -2.31 55.19 -32.53
CA PHE A 332 -3.31 54.25 -33.03
C PHE A 332 -2.72 52.91 -33.51
N GLY A 333 -3.60 51.97 -33.82
CA GLY A 333 -3.26 50.70 -34.46
C GLY A 333 -2.77 49.63 -33.47
N LYS A 334 -2.27 48.51 -34.00
CA LYS A 334 -1.77 47.38 -33.21
C LYS A 334 -0.62 47.84 -32.30
N ASN A 335 -0.68 47.51 -31.01
CA ASN A 335 0.31 47.95 -30.00
C ASN A 335 0.46 49.48 -29.85
N CYS A 336 -0.41 50.28 -30.47
CA CYS A 336 -0.33 51.76 -30.49
C CYS A 336 0.98 52.30 -31.09
N VAL A 337 1.51 51.64 -32.12
CA VAL A 337 2.78 52.03 -32.78
C VAL A 337 2.56 53.11 -33.86
N GLY A 338 1.33 53.28 -34.35
CA GLY A 338 1.00 54.32 -35.34
C GLY A 338 0.82 55.69 -34.69
N ASN A 339 1.23 56.76 -35.39
CA ASN A 339 1.04 58.15 -34.95
C ASN A 339 -0.11 58.80 -35.73
N CYS A 340 -1.06 59.43 -35.03
CA CYS A 340 -2.13 60.20 -35.67
C CYS A 340 -1.53 61.33 -36.52
N SER A 341 -2.15 61.59 -37.68
CA SER A 341 -1.67 62.64 -38.57
C SER A 341 -1.85 64.03 -37.95
N MET A 342 -0.82 64.88 -38.11
CA MET A 342 -0.89 66.30 -37.73
C MET A 342 -1.74 67.13 -38.71
N THR A 343 -2.15 66.55 -39.83
CA THR A 343 -3.02 67.16 -40.85
C THR A 343 -4.49 66.78 -40.68
N CYS A 344 -4.84 66.03 -39.63
CA CYS A 344 -6.23 65.91 -39.18
C CYS A 344 -6.78 67.31 -38.79
N GLY A 345 -8.09 67.52 -38.92
CA GLY A 345 -8.76 68.77 -38.56
C GLY A 345 -8.48 69.21 -37.11
N ASP A 346 -8.42 68.24 -36.20
CA ASP A 346 -7.77 68.38 -34.89
C ASP A 346 -6.38 67.72 -34.95
N PRO A 347 -5.28 68.50 -34.98
CA PRO A 347 -3.94 67.96 -35.21
C PRO A 347 -3.56 66.88 -34.20
N GLY A 348 -3.20 65.69 -34.69
CA GLY A 348 -2.79 64.57 -33.85
C GLY A 348 -3.95 63.85 -33.15
N VAL A 349 -5.21 64.13 -33.48
CA VAL A 349 -6.38 63.43 -32.94
C VAL A 349 -7.00 62.53 -34.00
N CYS A 350 -7.01 61.22 -33.75
CA CYS A 350 -7.55 60.21 -34.65
C CYS A 350 -8.16 59.03 -33.88
N ASP A 351 -8.92 58.17 -34.57
CA ASP A 351 -9.45 56.92 -34.02
C ASP A 351 -8.31 55.97 -33.63
N LYS A 352 -8.28 55.53 -32.37
CA LYS A 352 -7.22 54.70 -31.81
C LYS A 352 -7.06 53.32 -32.48
N VAL A 353 -8.09 52.81 -33.16
CA VAL A 353 -8.04 51.49 -33.81
C VAL A 353 -7.51 51.62 -35.23
N THR A 354 -8.08 52.55 -36.00
CA THR A 354 -7.90 52.66 -37.44
C THR A 354 -6.94 53.75 -37.88
N GLY A 355 -6.71 54.77 -37.04
CA GLY A 355 -5.96 55.97 -37.40
C GLY A 355 -6.80 57.02 -38.13
N HIS A 356 -8.10 56.77 -38.31
CA HIS A 356 -8.98 57.66 -39.06
C HIS A 356 -9.17 59.01 -38.35
N CYS A 357 -9.02 60.12 -39.07
CA CYS A 357 -9.35 61.43 -38.51
C CYS A 357 -10.88 61.53 -38.40
N ASN A 358 -11.45 61.59 -37.19
CA ASN A 358 -12.91 61.65 -36.93
C ASN A 358 -13.59 62.97 -37.40
N GLY A 359 -12.98 63.71 -38.35
CA GLY A 359 -13.41 65.01 -38.85
C GLY A 359 -12.92 65.27 -40.29
N SER A 360 -12.77 66.54 -40.69
CA SER A 360 -12.17 66.91 -41.98
C SER A 360 -10.65 66.98 -41.91
N CYS A 361 -9.97 66.85 -43.04
CA CYS A 361 -8.55 67.16 -43.13
C CYS A 361 -8.29 68.68 -43.12
N LEU A 362 -7.07 69.09 -42.74
CA LEU A 362 -6.61 70.45 -42.99
C LEU A 362 -6.69 70.78 -44.49
N ALA A 363 -6.82 72.07 -44.83
CA ALA A 363 -6.96 72.50 -46.21
C ALA A 363 -5.80 72.00 -47.10
N GLY A 364 -6.15 71.40 -48.24
CA GLY A 364 -5.18 70.80 -49.16
C GLY A 364 -4.70 69.40 -48.73
N TRP A 365 -5.44 68.71 -47.87
CA TRP A 365 -5.18 67.30 -47.55
C TRP A 365 -6.45 66.46 -47.72
N GLU A 366 -6.29 65.20 -48.12
CA GLU A 366 -7.39 64.24 -48.29
C GLU A 366 -6.98 62.80 -47.93
N GLY A 367 -7.97 61.90 -47.89
CA GLY A 367 -7.82 60.50 -47.47
C GLY A 367 -8.19 60.26 -46.00
N ASP A 368 -8.41 58.99 -45.63
CA ASP A 368 -8.94 58.61 -44.31
C ASP A 368 -8.03 58.98 -43.13
N MET A 369 -6.72 59.12 -43.35
CA MET A 369 -5.74 59.57 -42.36
C MET A 369 -5.13 60.94 -42.73
N CYS A 370 -5.77 61.66 -43.68
CA CYS A 370 -5.28 62.94 -44.22
C CYS A 370 -3.84 62.89 -44.74
N GLN A 371 -3.48 61.80 -45.43
CA GLN A 371 -2.11 61.50 -45.85
C GLN A 371 -1.75 61.98 -47.26
N ASN A 372 -2.72 62.42 -48.06
CA ASN A 372 -2.51 62.87 -49.43
C ASN A 372 -2.66 64.40 -49.50
N ALA A 373 -1.79 65.09 -50.26
CA ALA A 373 -1.75 66.55 -50.40
C ALA A 373 -2.18 67.03 -51.80
#